data_AF-A0A8S3I3W6-F1
#
_entry.id   AF-A0A8S3I3W6-F1
#
_cell.length_a   1.000
_cell.length_b   1.000
_cell.length_c   1.000
_cell.angle_alpha   90.00
_cell.angle_beta   90.00
_cell.angle_gamma   90.00
#
_symmetry.space_group_name_H-M   'P 1'
#
loop_
_entity.id
_entity.type
_entity.pdbx_description
1 polymer ?
#
loop_
_entity_poly.entity_id
_entity_poly.type
_entity_poly.pdbx_seq_one_letter_code
_entity_poly.pdbx_strand_id
1 'polypeptide(L)'
;VTNFEGIQLPIDLANRISEKSQRNLRRALLMLQTCATQKLPLTKDQQITEPDWEVYLRDTARMVGEEQTPQRILQARERLYELVAHCIPAEIIFKGLLEKLLTNCDNVLKVKITHIAAEYEHRLRQGSKEVFHFEAFIAKFMCVYKEHMLTETTGIDEEFE
;
A
#
# COMPACT_ATOMS: atom_id res chain seq x y z
N VAL A 1 -29.78 1.97 0.62
CA VAL A 1 -29.54 0.98 -0.47
C VAL A 1 -30.02 -0.38 -0.03
N THR A 2 -29.43 -0.98 1.01
CA THR A 2 -29.81 -2.31 1.53
C THR A 2 -31.29 -2.44 1.91
N ASN A 3 -31.86 -1.44 2.58
CA ASN A 3 -33.30 -1.43 2.91
C ASN A 3 -34.21 -1.39 1.67
N PHE A 4 -33.76 -0.76 0.58
CA PHE A 4 -34.50 -0.73 -0.69
C PHE A 4 -34.35 -2.04 -1.47
N GLU A 5 -33.23 -2.74 -1.28
CA GLU A 5 -32.94 -4.05 -1.89
C GLU A 5 -33.45 -5.22 -1.04
N GLY A 6 -34.09 -4.96 0.11
CA GLY A 6 -34.56 -6.00 1.03
C GLY A 6 -33.45 -6.81 1.70
N ILE A 7 -32.20 -6.32 1.67
CA ILE A 7 -31.03 -6.99 2.24
C ILE A 7 -30.85 -6.50 3.68
N GLN A 8 -30.81 -7.43 4.64
CA GLN A 8 -30.44 -7.11 6.01
C GLN A 8 -28.92 -6.99 6.13
N LEU A 9 -28.44 -5.78 6.44
CA LEU A 9 -27.02 -5.50 6.65
C LEU A 9 -26.70 -5.47 8.15
N PRO A 10 -25.90 -6.40 8.67
CA PRO A 10 -25.43 -6.34 10.05
C PRO A 10 -24.61 -5.07 10.29
N ILE A 11 -24.83 -4.40 11.42
CA ILE A 11 -24.14 -3.16 11.79
C ILE A 11 -22.62 -3.37 11.87
N ASP A 12 -22.18 -4.51 12.41
CA ASP A 12 -20.76 -4.87 12.51
C ASP A 12 -20.09 -4.94 11.13
N LEU A 13 -20.77 -5.54 10.14
CA LEU A 13 -20.28 -5.59 8.77
C LEU A 13 -20.28 -4.20 8.11
N ALA A 14 -21.32 -3.40 8.36
CA ALA A 14 -21.39 -2.03 7.86
C ALA A 14 -20.23 -1.16 8.37
N ASN A 15 -19.91 -1.26 9.67
CA ASN A 15 -18.79 -0.53 10.27
C ASN A 15 -17.45 -0.94 9.63
N ARG A 16 -17.21 -2.24 9.48
CA ARG A 16 -16.00 -2.76 8.82
C ARG A 16 -15.87 -2.32 7.36
N ILE A 17 -16.98 -2.30 6.61
CA ILE A 17 -17.01 -1.78 5.23
C ILE A 17 -16.71 -0.28 5.23
N SER A 18 -17.31 0.48 6.15
CA SER A 18 -17.08 1.92 6.29
C SER A 18 -15.60 2.24 6.54
N GLU A 19 -14.97 1.53 7.47
CA GLU A 19 -13.54 1.65 7.77
C GLU A 19 -12.66 1.28 6.57
N LYS A 20 -12.89 0.10 5.95
CA LYS A 20 -12.12 -0.36 4.78
C LYS A 20 -12.34 0.49 3.53
N SER A 21 -13.45 1.20 3.44
CA SER A 21 -13.74 2.08 2.31
C SER A 21 -12.95 3.38 2.33
N GLN A 22 -12.27 3.70 3.45
CA GLN A 22 -11.46 4.91 3.59
C GLN A 22 -12.24 6.20 3.20
N ARG A 23 -13.50 6.29 3.65
CA ARG A 23 -14.42 7.42 3.35
C ARG A 23 -14.78 7.55 1.85
N ASN A 24 -14.53 6.53 1.03
CA ASN A 24 -14.95 6.48 -0.36
C ASN A 24 -16.28 5.71 -0.49
N LEU A 25 -17.37 6.45 -0.70
CA LEU A 25 -18.72 5.87 -0.80
C LEU A 25 -18.85 4.86 -1.95
N ARG A 26 -18.23 5.13 -3.10
CA ARG A 26 -18.26 4.19 -4.23
C ARG A 26 -17.59 2.87 -3.86
N ARG A 27 -16.43 2.94 -3.21
CA ARG A 27 -15.71 1.77 -2.71
C ARG A 27 -16.53 0.99 -1.67
N ALA A 28 -17.19 1.68 -0.75
CA ALA A 28 -18.07 1.06 0.24
C ALA A 28 -19.22 0.27 -0.41
N LEU A 29 -19.88 0.86 -1.41
CA LEU A 29 -20.98 0.22 -2.13
C LEU A 29 -20.51 -1.00 -2.92
N LEU A 30 -19.37 -0.89 -3.63
CA LEU A 30 -18.79 -2.02 -4.36
C LEU A 30 -18.41 -3.16 -3.41
N MET A 31 -17.78 -2.86 -2.28
CA MET A 31 -17.45 -3.86 -1.25
C MET A 31 -18.70 -4.57 -0.71
N LEU A 32 -19.77 -3.83 -0.45
CA LEU A 32 -21.04 -4.37 0.00
C LEU A 32 -21.67 -5.29 -1.07
N GLN A 33 -21.67 -4.87 -2.33
CA GLN A 33 -22.16 -5.66 -3.45
C GLN A 33 -21.37 -6.95 -3.59
N THR A 34 -20.03 -6.88 -3.56
CA THR A 34 -19.17 -8.08 -3.60
C THR A 34 -19.49 -9.04 -2.46
N CYS A 35 -19.69 -8.54 -1.24
CA CYS A 35 -20.10 -9.38 -0.11
C CYS A 35 -21.45 -10.07 -0.36
N ALA A 36 -22.44 -9.32 -0.86
CA ALA A 36 -23.77 -9.87 -1.16
C ALA A 36 -23.73 -10.91 -2.30
N THR A 37 -22.89 -10.71 -3.32
CA THR A 37 -22.70 -11.66 -4.42
C THR A 37 -21.99 -12.95 -3.97
N GLN A 38 -21.07 -12.86 -3.01
CA GLN A 38 -20.33 -14.03 -2.51
C GLN A 38 -21.17 -14.92 -1.61
N LYS A 39 -21.97 -14.32 -0.71
CA LYS A 39 -22.75 -15.07 0.27
C LYS A 39 -23.96 -14.27 0.74
N LEU A 40 -25.11 -14.93 0.72
CA LEU A 40 -26.35 -14.44 1.33
C LEU A 40 -26.95 -15.54 2.22
N PRO A 41 -27.46 -15.24 3.44
CA PRO A 41 -27.53 -13.92 4.09
C PRO A 41 -26.16 -13.38 4.54
N LEU A 42 -26.05 -12.05 4.62
CA LEU A 42 -24.84 -11.37 5.10
C LEU A 42 -24.59 -11.70 6.57
N THR A 43 -23.35 -12.05 6.90
CA THR A 43 -22.94 -12.39 8.27
C THR A 43 -21.99 -11.33 8.85
N LYS A 44 -22.03 -11.13 10.17
CA LYS A 44 -21.17 -10.16 10.89
C LYS A 44 -19.67 -10.35 10.59
N ASP A 45 -19.23 -11.61 10.55
CA ASP A 45 -17.83 -12.00 10.39
C ASP A 45 -17.42 -12.25 8.92
N GLN A 46 -18.26 -11.84 7.96
CA GLN A 46 -17.95 -12.04 6.56
C GLN A 46 -16.64 -11.34 6.18
N GLN A 47 -15.79 -12.00 5.40
CA GLN A 47 -14.56 -11.41 4.91
C GLN A 47 -14.87 -10.43 3.79
N ILE A 48 -14.39 -9.19 3.94
CA ILE A 48 -14.54 -8.16 2.90
C ILE A 48 -13.39 -8.35 1.91
N THR A 49 -13.73 -8.70 0.66
CA THR A 49 -12.79 -8.80 -0.44
C THR A 49 -12.22 -7.44 -0.81
N GLU A 50 -10.91 -7.38 -0.94
CA GLU A 50 -10.18 -6.20 -1.39
C GLU A 50 -9.90 -6.30 -2.89
N PRO A 51 -9.74 -5.17 -3.61
CA PRO A 51 -9.36 -5.20 -5.01
C PRO A 51 -8.04 -5.92 -5.24
N ASP A 52 -7.93 -6.72 -6.31
CA ASP A 52 -6.76 -7.55 -6.60
C ASP A 52 -5.46 -6.72 -6.65
N TRP A 53 -5.52 -5.53 -7.24
CA TRP A 53 -4.35 -4.65 -7.33
C TRP A 53 -3.84 -4.18 -5.97
N GLU A 54 -4.71 -4.02 -4.97
CA GLU A 54 -4.27 -3.64 -3.61
C GLU A 54 -3.60 -4.79 -2.89
N VAL A 55 -4.10 -6.00 -3.09
CA VAL A 55 -3.47 -7.23 -2.59
C VAL A 55 -2.10 -7.37 -3.22
N TYR A 56 -2.03 -7.26 -4.55
CA TYR A 56 -0.80 -7.36 -5.32
C TYR A 56 0.24 -6.31 -4.90
N LEU A 57 -0.20 -5.06 -4.69
CA LEU A 57 0.65 -3.96 -4.23
C LEU A 57 1.12 -4.16 -2.78
N ARG A 58 0.27 -4.67 -1.90
CA ARG A 58 0.65 -5.03 -0.52
C ARG A 58 1.72 -6.13 -0.51
N ASP A 59 1.57 -7.15 -1.35
CA ASP A 59 2.59 -8.19 -1.49
C ASP A 59 3.91 -7.62 -2.03
N THR A 60 3.87 -6.69 -3.00
CA THR A 60 5.05 -5.97 -3.49
C THR A 60 5.74 -5.16 -2.39
N ALA A 61 4.97 -4.47 -1.53
CA ALA A 61 5.54 -3.72 -0.42
C ALA A 61 6.19 -4.64 0.62
N ARG A 62 5.55 -5.76 0.96
CA ARG A 62 6.12 -6.78 1.85
C ARG A 62 7.44 -7.31 1.29
N MET A 63 7.44 -7.66 -0.01
CA MET A 63 8.59 -8.14 -0.76
C MET A 63 9.81 -7.20 -0.65
N VAL A 64 9.57 -5.88 -0.72
CA VAL A 64 10.58 -4.82 -0.62
C VAL A 64 11.08 -4.63 0.82
N GLY A 65 10.21 -4.83 1.81
CA GLY A 65 10.57 -4.74 3.24
C GLY A 65 11.36 -5.96 3.73
N GLU A 66 11.11 -7.14 3.20
CA GLU A 66 11.77 -8.40 3.59
C GLU A 66 13.27 -8.44 3.21
N GLU A 67 13.62 -7.93 2.02
CA GLU A 67 14.98 -8.07 1.50
C GLU A 67 15.42 -6.84 0.69
N GLN A 68 16.60 -6.30 0.98
CA GLN A 68 17.18 -5.14 0.29
C GLN A 68 18.36 -5.56 -0.60
N THR A 69 18.05 -6.22 -1.72
CA THR A 69 19.01 -6.64 -2.76
C THR A 69 18.64 -6.10 -4.15
N PRO A 70 19.61 -5.94 -5.08
CA PRO A 70 19.34 -5.48 -6.45
C PRO A 70 18.35 -6.37 -7.21
N GLN A 71 18.37 -7.69 -6.94
CA GLN A 71 17.41 -8.62 -7.52
C GLN A 71 15.97 -8.32 -7.08
N ARG A 72 15.78 -7.93 -5.81
CA ARG A 72 14.47 -7.56 -5.27
C ARG A 72 13.94 -6.26 -5.88
N ILE A 73 14.82 -5.31 -6.19
CA ILE A 73 14.45 -4.08 -6.92
C ILE A 73 13.93 -4.42 -8.32
N LEU A 74 14.62 -5.33 -9.04
CA LEU A 74 14.19 -5.75 -10.38
C LEU A 74 12.82 -6.43 -10.35
N GLN A 75 12.60 -7.33 -9.40
CA GLN A 75 11.29 -7.96 -9.18
C GLN A 75 10.22 -6.91 -8.85
N ALA A 76 10.51 -5.93 -7.98
CA ALA A 76 9.55 -4.90 -7.62
C ALA A 76 9.19 -4.02 -8.83
N ARG A 77 10.18 -3.72 -9.67
CA ARG A 77 9.99 -3.00 -10.93
C ARG A 77 9.05 -3.75 -11.88
N GLU A 78 9.25 -5.06 -12.08
CA GLU A 78 8.37 -5.88 -12.93
C GLU A 78 6.93 -5.86 -12.43
N ARG A 79 6.74 -6.03 -11.12
CA ARG A 79 5.41 -5.99 -10.48
C ARG A 79 4.72 -4.64 -10.65
N LEU A 80 5.46 -3.54 -10.49
CA LEU A 80 4.89 -2.19 -10.67
C LEU A 80 4.58 -1.87 -12.12
N TYR A 81 5.39 -2.39 -13.05
CA TYR A 81 5.10 -2.31 -14.48
C TYR A 81 3.81 -3.04 -14.85
N GLU A 82 3.55 -4.22 -14.26
CA GLU A 82 2.31 -4.97 -14.46
C GLU A 82 1.08 -4.16 -14.01
N LEU A 83 1.16 -3.48 -12.86
CA LEU A 83 0.08 -2.61 -12.39
C LEU A 83 -0.20 -1.44 -13.34
N VAL A 84 0.85 -0.80 -13.86
CA VAL A 84 0.72 0.28 -14.85
C VAL A 84 0.13 -0.26 -16.16
N ALA A 85 0.56 -1.44 -16.61
CA ALA A 85 0.03 -2.09 -17.80
C ALA A 85 -1.46 -2.45 -17.67
N HIS A 86 -1.95 -2.67 -16.46
CA HIS A 86 -3.37 -2.84 -16.14
C HIS A 86 -4.14 -1.52 -15.95
N CYS A 87 -3.61 -0.41 -16.47
CA CYS A 87 -4.24 0.91 -16.47
C CYS A 87 -4.54 1.46 -15.07
N ILE A 88 -3.74 1.09 -14.07
CA ILE A 88 -3.83 1.69 -12.74
C ILE A 88 -2.95 2.94 -12.73
N PRO A 89 -3.49 4.12 -12.40
CA PRO A 89 -2.71 5.36 -12.44
C PRO A 89 -1.50 5.28 -11.49
N ALA A 90 -0.33 5.72 -11.97
CA ALA A 90 0.90 5.64 -11.18
C ALA A 90 0.85 6.40 -9.86
N GLU A 91 0.09 7.50 -9.77
CA GLU A 91 -0.10 8.22 -8.51
C GLU A 91 -0.80 7.35 -7.44
N ILE A 92 -1.76 6.53 -7.85
CA ILE A 92 -2.47 5.61 -6.96
C ILE A 92 -1.54 4.49 -6.50
N ILE A 93 -0.76 3.94 -7.43
CA ILE A 93 0.25 2.92 -7.12
C ILE A 93 1.29 3.49 -6.14
N PHE A 94 1.81 4.69 -6.39
CA PHE A 94 2.83 5.33 -5.58
C PHE A 94 2.35 5.59 -4.15
N LYS A 95 1.16 6.21 -4.02
CA LYS A 95 0.55 6.47 -2.72
C LYS A 95 0.28 5.17 -1.96
N GLY A 96 -0.30 4.17 -2.63
CA GLY A 96 -0.57 2.87 -2.04
C GLY A 96 0.70 2.15 -1.59
N LEU A 97 1.76 2.19 -2.40
CA LEU A 97 3.06 1.59 -2.08
C LEU A 97 3.65 2.24 -0.83
N LEU A 98 3.67 3.58 -0.77
CA LEU A 98 4.15 4.33 0.39
C LEU A 98 3.38 3.95 1.65
N GLU A 99 2.04 3.97 1.61
CA GLU A 99 1.20 3.62 2.77
C GLU A 99 1.53 2.22 3.31
N LYS A 100 1.78 1.24 2.42
CA LYS A 100 2.13 -0.14 2.83
C LYS A 100 3.58 -0.26 3.31
N LEU A 101 4.53 0.50 2.76
CA LEU A 101 5.91 0.48 3.25
C LEU A 101 6.01 1.11 4.65
N LEU A 102 5.25 2.17 4.92
CA LEU A 102 5.27 2.86 6.20
C LEU A 102 4.68 2.04 7.35
N THR A 103 3.87 0.99 7.09
CA THR A 103 3.31 0.15 8.18
C THR A 103 4.39 -0.58 8.97
N ASN A 104 5.53 -0.87 8.33
CA ASN A 104 6.63 -1.62 8.91
C ASN A 104 7.81 -0.73 9.32
N CYS A 105 7.63 0.59 9.34
CA CYS A 105 8.69 1.56 9.64
C CYS A 105 8.45 2.26 10.99
N ASP A 106 9.54 2.58 11.66
CA ASP A 106 9.55 3.43 12.86
C ASP A 106 9.23 4.89 12.55
N ASN A 107 8.79 5.66 13.55
CA ASN A 107 8.33 7.04 13.33
C ASN A 107 9.43 7.95 12.75
N VAL A 108 10.68 7.79 13.18
CA VAL A 108 11.83 8.54 12.63
C VAL A 108 12.03 8.22 11.16
N LEU A 109 11.98 6.93 10.81
CA LEU A 109 12.13 6.45 9.46
C LEU A 109 10.96 6.89 8.57
N LYS A 110 9.72 6.88 9.10
CA LYS A 110 8.52 7.37 8.40
C LYS A 110 8.67 8.82 7.94
N VAL A 111 9.20 9.72 8.78
CA VAL A 111 9.41 11.12 8.40
C VAL A 111 10.38 11.23 7.23
N LYS A 112 11.54 10.56 7.33
CA LYS A 112 12.56 10.55 6.28
C LYS A 112 12.01 10.00 4.96
N ILE A 113 11.35 8.84 5.00
CA ILE A 113 10.78 8.20 3.80
C ILE A 113 9.68 9.06 3.20
N THR A 114 8.81 9.67 4.01
CA THR A 114 7.73 10.51 3.50
C THR A 114 8.27 11.73 2.75
N HIS A 115 9.35 12.34 3.25
CA HIS A 115 10.02 13.43 2.56
C HIS A 115 10.59 12.99 1.21
N ILE A 116 11.33 11.87 1.18
CA ILE A 116 11.87 11.28 -0.05
C ILE A 116 10.72 10.95 -1.02
N ALA A 117 9.64 10.34 -0.53
CA ALA A 117 8.51 9.96 -1.34
C ALA A 117 7.84 11.16 -2.02
N ALA A 118 7.72 12.29 -1.32
CA ALA A 118 7.18 13.52 -1.90
C ALA A 118 8.03 14.03 -3.08
N GLU A 119 9.36 13.97 -2.99
CA GLU A 119 10.24 14.35 -4.09
C GLU A 119 10.10 13.43 -5.31
N TYR A 120 10.05 12.12 -5.09
CA TYR A 120 9.90 11.14 -6.18
C TYR A 120 8.51 11.17 -6.81
N GLU A 121 7.45 11.40 -6.03
CA GLU A 121 6.09 11.58 -6.55
C GLU A 121 5.97 12.83 -7.43
N HIS A 122 6.58 13.94 -6.99
CA HIS A 122 6.63 15.16 -7.79
C HIS A 122 7.35 14.94 -9.13
N ARG A 123 8.49 14.23 -9.11
CA ARG A 123 9.23 13.88 -10.33
C ARG A 123 8.46 12.93 -11.23
N LEU A 124 7.70 11.99 -10.66
CA LEU A 124 6.85 11.07 -11.40
C LEU A 124 5.79 11.83 -12.23
N ARG A 125 5.17 12.86 -11.65
CA ARG A 125 4.19 13.72 -12.36
C ARG A 125 4.79 14.53 -13.51
N GLN A 126 6.06 14.92 -13.40
CA GLN A 126 6.77 15.70 -14.41
C GLN A 126 7.42 14.82 -15.49
N GLY A 127 7.65 13.53 -15.18
CA GLY A 127 8.31 12.58 -16.05
C GLY A 127 7.38 11.94 -17.07
N SER A 128 7.97 11.29 -18.07
CA SER A 128 7.25 10.54 -19.11
C SER A 128 7.23 9.03 -18.89
N LYS A 129 8.08 8.50 -17.98
CA LYS A 129 8.26 7.07 -17.75
C LYS A 129 8.19 6.74 -16.25
N GLU A 130 6.98 6.41 -15.79
CA GLU A 130 6.64 6.14 -14.39
C GLU A 130 7.53 5.07 -13.73
N VAL A 131 7.87 4.02 -14.48
CA VAL A 131 8.69 2.88 -14.04
C VAL A 131 10.05 3.32 -13.49
N PHE A 132 10.68 4.32 -14.10
CA PHE A 132 11.98 4.80 -13.65
C PHE A 132 11.89 5.52 -12.30
N HIS A 133 10.80 6.23 -12.06
CA HIS A 133 10.56 6.91 -10.79
C HIS A 133 10.24 5.91 -9.69
N PHE A 134 9.48 4.85 -10.00
CA PHE A 134 9.24 3.74 -9.07
C PHE A 134 10.53 3.03 -8.68
N GLU A 135 11.34 2.63 -9.67
CA GLU A 135 12.61 1.95 -9.44
C GLU A 135 13.55 2.80 -8.58
N ALA A 136 13.68 4.09 -8.91
CA ALA A 136 14.56 4.99 -8.18
C ALA A 136 14.07 5.26 -6.74
N PHE A 137 12.75 5.37 -6.52
CA PHE A 137 12.18 5.48 -5.18
C PHE A 137 12.43 4.22 -4.36
N ILE A 138 12.19 3.04 -4.92
CA ILE A 138 12.39 1.76 -4.21
C ILE A 138 13.86 1.55 -3.86
N ALA A 139 14.77 1.83 -4.80
CA ALA A 139 16.19 1.77 -4.53
C ALA A 139 16.58 2.70 -3.36
N LYS A 140 16.08 3.94 -3.38
CA LYS A 140 16.35 4.91 -2.30
C LYS A 140 15.75 4.47 -0.97
N PHE A 141 14.52 3.96 -0.97
CA PHE A 141 13.87 3.38 0.21
C PHE A 141 14.72 2.23 0.77
N MET A 142 15.12 1.26 -0.05
CA MET A 142 15.91 0.10 0.38
C MET A 142 17.25 0.51 1.00
N CYS A 143 17.93 1.51 0.44
CA CYS A 143 19.17 2.05 1.02
C CYS A 143 18.93 2.63 2.42
N VAL A 144 17.95 3.52 2.56
CA VAL A 144 17.66 4.19 3.83
C VAL A 144 17.13 3.21 4.88
N TYR A 145 16.29 2.26 4.47
CA TYR A 145 15.75 1.22 5.33
C TYR A 145 16.87 0.33 5.87
N LYS A 146 17.78 -0.14 5.01
CA LYS A 146 18.91 -0.97 5.41
C LYS A 146 19.89 -0.24 6.33
N GLU A 147 20.18 1.02 6.05
CA GLU A 147 21.03 1.87 6.90
C GLU A 147 20.43 2.04 8.30
N HIS A 148 19.12 2.26 8.39
CA HIS A 148 18.41 2.35 9.66
C HIS A 148 18.46 1.04 10.46
N MET A 149 18.18 -0.09 9.82
CA MET A 149 18.24 -1.42 10.44
C MET A 149 19.64 -1.76 10.96
N LEU A 150 20.68 -1.39 10.21
CA LEU A 150 22.07 -1.58 10.64
C LEU A 150 22.39 -0.71 11.86
N THR A 151 21.99 0.57 11.84
CA THR A 151 22.21 1.52 12.94
C THR A 151 21.56 1.03 14.24
N GLU A 152 20.32 0.54 14.17
CA GLU A 152 19.62 -0.06 15.31
C GLU A 152 20.30 -1.34 15.83
N THR A 153 20.81 -2.18 14.93
CA THR A 153 21.51 -3.42 15.30
C THR A 153 22.86 -3.13 15.95
N THR A 154 23.54 -2.05 15.56
CA THR A 154 24.89 -1.72 16.03
C THR A 154 24.96 -1.08 17.41
N GLY A 155 23.85 -0.59 17.98
CA GLY A 155 23.72 -0.21 19.40
C GLY A 155 25.01 0.25 20.11
N ILE A 156 25.70 1.26 19.55
CA ILE A 156 26.70 2.01 20.29
C ILE A 156 26.04 3.34 20.62
N ASP A 157 25.77 3.51 21.91
CA ASP A 157 25.69 4.82 22.54
C ASP A 157 26.97 5.57 22.16
N GLU A 158 26.91 6.42 21.13
CA GLU A 158 27.85 7.54 21.06
C GLU A 158 27.44 8.49 22.19
N GLU A 159 27.95 8.19 23.39
CA GLU A 159 28.15 9.18 24.44
C GLU A 159 28.86 10.38 23.80
N PHE A 160 28.11 11.48 23.71
CA PHE A 160 28.66 12.79 23.40
C PHE A 160 29.61 13.19 24.55
N GLU A 161 30.92 13.19 24.27
CA GLU A 161 31.91 14.04 24.94
C GLU A 161 32.35 15.18 24.00
#